data_AF-A0A7J8RLZ8-F1
#
_entry.id   AF-A0A7J8RLZ8-F1
#
_cell.length_a   1.000
_cell.length_b   1.000
_cell.length_c   1.000
_cell.angle_alpha   90.00
_cell.angle_beta   90.00
_cell.angle_gamma   90.00
#
_symmetry.space_group_name_H-M   'P 1'
#
loop_
_entity.id
_entity.type
_entity.pdbx_description
1 polymer ?
#
loop_
_entity_poly.entity_id
_entity_poly.type
_entity_poly.pdbx_seq_one_letter_code
_entity_poly.pdbx_strand_id
1 'polypeptide(L)'
;MLNEILDPRLSTPRSRKMVGDIAFIAVIAFACLRSRPKARPTMKLVSQEFLHIKSPIAMPLHEISLIELKNHEMFMSDENHK
;
A
#
# COMPACT_ATOMS: atom_id res chain seq x y z
N MET A 1 5.30 -8.85 -10.44
CA MET A 1 5.35 -7.37 -10.33
C MET A 1 3.96 -6.82 -10.01
N LEU A 2 3.84 -5.57 -9.53
CA LEU A 2 2.53 -4.99 -9.17
C LEU A 2 1.58 -4.87 -10.38
N ASN A 3 2.10 -4.52 -11.56
CA ASN A 3 1.29 -4.42 -12.79
C ASN A 3 0.64 -5.75 -13.21
N GLU A 4 1.17 -6.91 -12.81
CA GLU A 4 0.66 -8.22 -13.21
C GLU A 4 -0.60 -8.65 -12.44
N ILE A 5 -0.90 -7.98 -11.32
CA ILE A 5 -2.06 -8.30 -10.48
C ILE A 5 -3.20 -7.28 -10.61
N LEU A 6 -3.03 -6.25 -11.44
CA LEU A 6 -4.08 -5.28 -11.73
C LEU A 6 -5.10 -5.88 -12.69
N ASP A 7 -6.37 -5.48 -12.57
CA ASP A 7 -7.42 -5.92 -13.49
C ASP A 7 -7.07 -5.47 -14.93
N PRO A 8 -6.83 -6.39 -15.87
CA PRO A 8 -6.40 -6.06 -17.23
C PRO A 8 -7.48 -5.35 -18.04
N ARG A 9 -8.73 -5.31 -17.56
CA ARG A 9 -9.83 -4.56 -18.19
C ARG A 9 -9.77 -3.07 -17.89
N LEU A 10 -8.99 -2.65 -16.89
CA LEU A 10 -8.81 -1.25 -16.56
C LEU A 10 -7.73 -0.61 -17.44
N SER A 11 -7.86 0.69 -17.67
CA SER A 11 -6.85 1.44 -18.42
C SER A 11 -5.56 1.54 -17.61
N THR A 12 -4.43 1.47 -18.31
CA THR A 12 -3.11 1.59 -17.67
C THR A 12 -3.01 2.95 -16.95
N PRO A 13 -2.58 2.97 -15.68
CA PRO A 13 -2.40 4.20 -14.91
C PRO A 13 -1.43 5.16 -15.60
N ARG A 14 -1.90 6.39 -15.88
CA ARG A 14 -1.14 7.37 -16.67
C ARG A 14 -0.39 8.40 -15.84
N SER A 15 -0.80 8.66 -14.60
CA SER A 15 -0.19 9.67 -13.75
C SER A 15 0.68 9.05 -12.67
N ARG A 16 1.83 9.69 -12.36
CA ARG A 16 2.70 9.27 -11.25
C ARG A 16 1.96 9.19 -9.93
N LYS A 17 1.04 10.13 -9.68
CA LYS A 17 0.18 10.13 -8.50
C LYS A 17 -0.67 8.85 -8.43
N MET A 18 -1.32 8.47 -9.53
CA MET A 18 -2.15 7.25 -9.57
C MET A 18 -1.32 5.99 -9.32
N VAL A 19 -0.10 5.92 -9.87
CA VAL A 19 0.83 4.83 -9.62
C VAL A 19 1.19 4.75 -8.13
N GLY A 20 1.54 5.87 -7.51
CA GLY A 20 1.87 5.93 -6.09
C GLY A 20 0.67 5.57 -5.20
N ASP A 21 -0.54 6.00 -5.56
CA ASP A 21 -1.77 5.68 -4.83
C ASP A 21 -2.09 4.17 -4.91
N ILE A 22 -1.95 3.55 -6.09
CA ILE A 22 -2.13 2.10 -6.26
C ILE A 22 -1.11 1.33 -5.43
N ALA A 23 0.15 1.77 -5.45
CA ALA A 23 1.20 1.13 -4.69
C ALA A 23 0.98 1.26 -3.17
N PHE A 24 0.52 2.43 -2.71
CA PHE A 24 0.14 2.65 -1.32
C PHE A 24 -1.03 1.74 -0.89
N ILE A 25 -2.08 1.63 -1.71
CA ILE A 25 -3.19 0.70 -1.46
C ILE A 25 -2.70 -0.74 -1.38
N ALA A 26 -1.78 -1.13 -2.27
CA ALA A 26 -1.20 -2.47 -2.24
C ALA A 26 -0.43 -2.74 -0.94
N VAL A 27 0.35 -1.77 -0.43
CA VAL A 27 1.02 -1.88 0.89
C VAL A 27 0.00 -2.12 2.00
N ILE A 28 -1.08 -1.34 2.06
CA ILE A 28 -2.15 -1.51 3.05
C ILE A 28 -2.78 -2.91 2.92
N ALA A 29 -3.12 -3.32 1.70
CA ALA A 29 -3.71 -4.63 1.44
C ALA A 29 -2.81 -5.77 1.91
N PHE A 30 -1.50 -5.71 1.63
CA PHE A 30 -0.54 -6.71 2.11
C PHE A 30 -0.42 -6.71 3.65
N ALA A 31 -0.44 -5.55 4.29
CA ALA A 31 -0.42 -5.47 5.74
C ALA A 31 -1.66 -6.14 6.38
N CYS A 32 -2.83 -5.97 5.77
CA CYS A 32 -4.07 -6.65 6.18
C CYS A 32 -4.00 -8.18 6.01
N LEU A 33 -3.20 -8.67 5.06
CA LEU A 33 -3.03 -10.10 4.77
C LEU A 33 -1.92 -10.78 5.61
N ARG A 34 -1.26 -10.07 6.53
CA ARG A 34 -0.19 -10.64 7.37
C ARG A 34 -0.68 -11.89 8.11
N SER A 35 0.12 -12.97 8.08
CA SER A 35 -0.27 -14.25 8.69
C SER A 35 -0.53 -14.13 10.19
N ARG A 36 0.32 -13.38 10.91
CA ARG A 36 0.16 -13.08 12.34
C ARG A 36 -0.95 -12.05 12.57
N PRO A 37 -2.04 -12.40 13.29
CA PRO A 37 -3.16 -11.49 13.53
C PRO A 37 -2.76 -10.17 14.20
N LYS A 38 -1.85 -10.23 15.19
CA LYS A 38 -1.35 -9.03 15.91
C LYS A 38 -0.52 -8.09 15.04
N ALA A 39 -0.06 -8.53 13.87
CA ALA A 39 0.72 -7.71 12.95
C ALA A 39 -0.16 -7.01 11.89
N ARG A 40 -1.46 -7.36 11.81
CA ARG A 40 -2.42 -6.73 10.91
C ARG A 40 -2.87 -5.38 11.49
N PRO A 41 -3.08 -4.35 10.66
CA PRO A 41 -3.62 -3.08 11.12
C PRO A 41 -5.10 -3.25 11.53
N THR A 42 -5.56 -2.37 12.42
CA THR A 42 -7.00 -2.24 12.70
C THR A 42 -7.67 -1.43 11.60
N MET A 43 -8.98 -1.59 11.39
CA MET A 43 -9.71 -0.76 10.42
C MET A 43 -9.68 0.74 10.76
N LYS A 44 -9.56 1.09 12.05
CA LYS A 44 -9.33 2.48 12.48
C LYS A 44 -8.04 3.02 11.87
N LEU A 45 -6.94 2.27 12.03
CA LEU A 45 -5.65 2.66 11.46
C LEU A 45 -5.69 2.72 9.94
N VAL A 46 -6.28 1.71 9.28
CA VAL A 46 -6.46 1.70 7.82
C VAL A 46 -7.21 2.95 7.35
N SER A 47 -8.28 3.35 8.05
CA SER A 47 -9.01 4.57 7.71
C SER A 47 -8.18 5.84 7.87
N GLN A 48 -7.32 5.91 8.89
CA GLN A 48 -6.42 7.04 9.12
C GLN A 48 -5.35 7.14 8.02
N GLU A 49 -4.81 6.01 7.55
CA GLU A 49 -3.86 5.97 6.44
C GLU A 49 -4.48 6.47 5.13
N PHE A 50 -5.76 6.14 4.88
CA PHE A 50 -6.48 6.66 3.71
C PHE A 50 -6.77 8.16 3.76
N LEU A 51 -6.83 8.77 4.94
CA LEU A 51 -6.96 10.23 5.07
C LEU A 51 -5.65 10.95 4.79
N HIS A 52 -4.53 10.28 5.04
CA HIS A 52 -3.19 10.84 4.90
C HIS A 52 -2.41 10.18 3.77
N ILE A 53 -3.05 9.84 2.63
CA ILE A 53 -2.37 9.19 1.50
C ILE A 53 -1.09 9.94 1.19
N LYS A 54 0.03 9.37 1.63
CA LYS A 54 1.36 9.74 1.20
C LYS A 54 1.54 8.90 -0.06
N SER A 55 1.86 9.54 -1.17
CA SER A 55 2.19 8.86 -2.42
C SER A 55 3.71 8.84 -2.57
N PRO A 56 4.48 8.11 -1.72
CA PRO A 56 5.94 8.20 -1.70
C PRO A 56 6.59 7.47 -2.88
N ILE A 57 5.83 6.64 -3.61
CA ILE A 57 6.39 5.76 -4.63
C ILE A 57 6.39 6.51 -5.98
N ALA A 58 7.58 6.96 -6.38
CA ALA A 58 7.82 7.69 -7.63
C ALA A 58 8.29 6.79 -8.79
N MET A 59 8.03 5.48 -8.71
CA MET A 59 8.50 4.48 -9.69
C MET A 59 7.34 3.97 -10.57
N PRO A 60 7.60 3.55 -11.82
CA PRO A 60 6.59 2.90 -12.67
C PRO A 60 6.03 1.60 -12.08
N LEU A 61 4.76 1.28 -12.34
CA LEU A 61 4.11 0.07 -11.80
C LEU A 61 4.82 -1.25 -12.12
N HIS A 62 5.43 -1.32 -13.30
CA HIS A 62 6.14 -2.52 -13.76
C HIS A 62 7.50 -2.70 -13.08
N GLU A 63 7.97 -1.70 -12.32
CA GLU A 63 9.21 -1.77 -11.51
C GLU A 63 8.91 -2.08 -10.04
N ILE A 64 7.65 -2.06 -9.62
CA ILE A 64 7.28 -2.27 -8.22
C ILE A 64 7.15 -3.78 -7.94
N SER A 65 8.01 -4.30 -7.08
CA SER A 65 7.97 -5.71 -6.66
C SER A 65 6.89 -5.96 -5.60
N LEU A 66 6.15 -7.05 -5.76
CA LEU A 66 5.19 -7.50 -4.75
C LEU A 66 5.86 -7.89 -3.43
N ILE A 67 7.09 -8.40 -3.49
CA ILE A 67 7.86 -8.79 -2.31
C ILE A 67 8.26 -7.55 -1.51
N GLU A 68 8.68 -6.48 -2.20
CA GLU A 68 9.01 -5.20 -1.58
C GLU A 68 7.77 -4.59 -0.91
N LEU A 69 6.63 -4.56 -1.59
CA LEU A 69 5.37 -4.06 -1.03
C LEU A 69 4.93 -4.85 0.20
N LYS A 70 5.06 -6.18 0.16
CA LYS A 70 4.71 -7.06 1.29
C LYS A 70 5.58 -6.80 2.51
N ASN A 71 6.87 -6.55 2.29
CA ASN A 71 7.84 -6.32 3.36
C ASN A 71 7.89 -4.85 3.79
N HIS A 72 7.18 -3.96 3.11
CA HIS A 72 7.13 -2.56 3.48
C HIS A 72 6.53 -2.40 4.87
N GLU A 73 7.30 -1.78 5.76
CA GLU A 73 6.80 -1.38 7.06
C GLU A 73 5.90 -0.17 6.85
N MET A 74 4.64 -0.27 7.25
CA MET A 74 3.80 0.91 7.36
C MET A 74 4.46 1.84 8.38
N PHE A 75 4.53 3.15 8.09
CA PHE A 75 4.84 4.15 9.11
C PHE A 75 3.68 4.17 10.08
N MET A 76 3.65 3.19 10.99
CA MET A 76 2.70 3.16 12.08
C MET A 76 3.10 4.35 12.95
N SER A 77 2.31 5.42 12.92
CA SER A 77 2.35 6.39 14.00
C SER A 77 1.96 5.59 15.24
N ASP A 78 2.95 5.24 16.05
CA ASP A 78 2.70 4.75 17.40
C ASP A 78 1.96 5.88 18.11
N GLU A 79 0.64 5.78 18.18
CA GLU A 79 -0.16 6.43 19.21
C GLU A 79 0.17 5.73 20.54
N ASN A 80 1.43 5.88 20.97
CA ASN A 80 1.92 5.61 22.30
C ASN A 80 1.82 6.93 23.07
N HIS A 81 0.63 7.31 23.51
CA HIS A 81 0.49 8.29 24.58
C HIS A 81 -0.64 7.88 25.52
N LYS A 82 -0.19 7.16 26.56
CA LYS A 82 -0.56 7.24 27.99
C LYS A 82 -2.05 7.28 28.37
#